data_AF-G5QEJ9-F1
#
_entry.id   AF-G5QEJ9-F1
#
_cell.length_a   1.000
_cell.length_b   1.000
_cell.length_c   1.000
_cell.angle_alpha   90.00
_cell.angle_beta   90.00
_cell.angle_gamma   90.00
#
_symmetry.space_group_name_H-M   'P 1'
#
loop_
_entity.id
_entity.type
_entity.pdbx_description
1 polymer ?
#
loop_
_entity_poly.entity_id
_entity_poly.type
_entity_poly.pdbx_seq_one_letter_code
_entity_poly.pdbx_strand_id
1 'polypeptide(L)' 'MKSIPGDIPQYLLIKAQLQARIQSGALKSGDKLPSERELCTIFNTTRITIRESLAQLESSGLIWRADRGSPE' A
#
# COMPACT_ATOMS: atom_id res chain seq x y z
N MET A 1 -3.30 -20.99 9.82
CA MET A 1 -1.83 -20.93 9.82
C MET A 1 -1.44 -19.71 10.63
N LYS A 2 -0.75 -19.93 11.74
CA LYS A 2 -0.69 -19.04 12.90
C LYS A 2 0.72 -18.45 13.00
N SER A 3 0.80 -17.13 13.09
CA SER A 3 2.03 -16.33 13.06
C SER A 3 3.01 -16.77 14.15
N ILE A 4 4.28 -16.94 13.75
CA ILE A 4 5.41 -17.21 14.63
C ILE A 4 5.76 -15.88 15.34
N PRO A 5 6.01 -15.86 16.67
CA PRO A 5 6.33 -14.65 17.40
C PRO A 5 7.70 -14.12 16.96
N GLY A 6 7.68 -13.14 16.05
CA GLY A 6 8.87 -12.54 15.43
C GLY A 6 8.67 -12.12 13.97
N ASP A 7 7.63 -12.65 13.29
CA ASP A 7 7.37 -12.34 11.89
C ASP A 7 6.46 -11.09 11.79
N ILE A 8 7.06 -9.95 11.46
CA ILE A 8 6.31 -8.72 11.20
C ILE A 8 5.37 -9.00 10.02
N PRO A 9 4.04 -8.76 10.16
CA PRO A 9 3.11 -8.98 9.07
C PRO A 9 3.59 -8.30 7.78
N GLN A 10 3.61 -9.05 6.68
CA GLN A 10 4.05 -8.57 5.37
C GLN A 10 3.40 -7.24 4.96
N TYR A 11 2.12 -7.04 5.32
CA TYR A 11 1.40 -5.80 5.01
C TYR A 11 1.95 -4.57 5.75
N LEU A 12 2.51 -4.75 6.95
CA LEU A 12 3.14 -3.67 7.70
C LEU A 12 4.48 -3.27 7.06
N LEU A 13 5.24 -4.24 6.55
CA LEU A 13 6.48 -3.98 5.82
C LEU A 13 6.19 -3.18 4.54
N ILE A 14 5.16 -3.58 3.79
CA ILE A 14 4.74 -2.89 2.56
C ILE A 14 4.24 -1.48 2.88
N LYS A 15 3.42 -1.32 3.93
CA LYS A 15 3.00 0.00 4.44
C LYS A 15 4.22 0.87 4.71
N ALA A 16 5.18 0.38 5.49
CA ALA A 16 6.37 1.15 5.87
C ALA A 16 7.21 1.55 4.64
N GLN A 17 7.40 0.63 3.68
CA GLN A 17 8.12 0.94 2.44
C GLN A 17 7.39 1.99 1.59
N LEU A 18 6.07 1.86 1.41
CA LEU A 18 5.28 2.83 0.67
C LEU A 18 5.31 4.20 1.35
N GLN A 19 5.12 4.23 2.67
CA GLN A 19 5.22 5.45 3.46
C GLN A 19 6.59 6.11 3.32
N ALA A 20 7.68 5.35 3.38
CA ALA A 20 9.02 5.89 3.18
C ALA A 20 9.21 6.47 1.77
N ARG A 21 8.65 5.82 0.73
CA ARG A 21 8.68 6.36 -0.65
C ARG A 21 7.86 7.64 -0.78
N ILE A 22 6.73 7.73 -0.11
CA ILE A 22 5.89 8.94 -0.06
C ILE A 22 6.65 10.07 0.64
N GLN A 23 7.23 9.80 1.81
CA GLN A 23 8.00 10.77 2.58
C GLN A 23 9.28 11.23 1.86
N SER A 24 9.91 10.33 1.10
CA SER A 24 11.08 10.64 0.26
C SER A 24 10.71 11.52 -0.96
N GLY A 25 9.42 11.74 -1.24
CA GLY A 25 8.95 12.51 -2.38
C GLY A 25 8.96 11.74 -3.70
N ALA A 26 9.29 10.44 -3.68
CA ALA A 26 9.20 9.56 -4.84
C ALA A 26 7.74 9.26 -5.24
N LEU A 27 6.82 9.38 -4.29
CA LEU A 27 5.36 9.34 -4.49
C LEU A 27 4.77 10.60 -3.85
N LYS A 28 4.29 11.54 -4.66
CA LYS A 28 3.58 12.71 -4.10
C LYS A 28 2.20 12.27 -3.59
N SER A 29 1.73 12.88 -2.51
CA SER A 29 0.34 12.75 -2.07
C SER A 29 -0.58 13.23 -3.20
N GLY A 30 -1.30 12.31 -3.85
CA GLY A 30 -2.10 12.60 -5.05
C GLY A 30 -1.55 12.02 -6.36
N ASP A 31 -0.29 11.56 -6.37
CA ASP A 31 0.23 10.80 -7.49
C ASP A 31 -0.42 9.41 -7.55
N LYS A 32 -0.66 8.95 -8.77
CA LYS A 32 -1.42 7.72 -9.01
C LYS A 32 -0.57 6.53 -8.56
N LEU A 33 -0.97 5.90 -7.47
CA LEU A 33 -0.33 4.66 -7.03
C LEU A 33 -0.44 3.60 -8.12
N PRO A 34 0.57 2.71 -8.23
CA PRO A 34 0.46 1.54 -9.09
C PRO A 34 -0.78 0.74 -8.71
N SER A 35 -1.42 0.11 -9.70
CA SER A 35 -2.60 -0.72 -9.44
C SER A 35 -2.27 -1.87 -8.48
N GLU A 36 -3.26 -2.42 -7.78
CA GLU A 36 -3.05 -3.57 -6.89
C GLU A 36 -2.34 -4.74 -7.60
N ARG A 37 -2.57 -4.94 -8.90
CA ARG A 37 -1.86 -5.95 -9.71
C ARG A 37 -0.36 -5.67 -9.78
N GLU A 38 0.02 -4.44 -10.07
CA GLU A 38 1.42 -4.01 -10.17
C GLU A 38 2.10 -4.13 -8.81
N LEU A 39 1.44 -3.66 -7.75
CA LEU A 39 1.96 -3.77 -6.38
C LEU A 39 2.15 -5.23 -5.96
N CYS A 40 1.22 -6.13 -6.30
CA CYS A 40 1.40 -7.56 -6.08
C CYS A 40 2.66 -8.09 -6.75
N THR A 41 2.94 -7.67 -7.99
CA THR A 41 4.15 -8.08 -8.72
C THR A 41 5.41 -7.48 -8.10
N ILE A 42 5.41 -6.17 -7.80
CA ILE A 42 6.55 -5.43 -7.25
C ILE A 42 6.96 -5.98 -5.88
N PHE A 43 5.98 -6.21 -5.01
CA PHE A 43 6.20 -6.69 -3.64
C PHE A 43 6.13 -8.21 -3.52
N ASN A 44 5.96 -8.92 -4.65
CA ASN A 44 5.82 -10.36 -4.75
C ASN A 44 4.87 -10.93 -3.67
N THR A 45 3.68 -10.36 -3.59
CA THR A 45 2.73 -10.64 -2.50
C THR A 45 1.30 -10.77 -3.01
N THR A 46 0.41 -11.19 -2.11
CA THR A 46 -0.99 -11.45 -2.47
C THR A 46 -1.81 -10.16 -2.52
N ARG A 47 -2.92 -10.17 -3.27
CA ARG A 47 -3.86 -9.04 -3.32
C ARG A 47 -4.40 -8.68 -1.95
N ILE A 48 -4.62 -9.68 -1.10
CA ILE A 48 -5.12 -9.49 0.26
C ILE A 48 -4.12 -8.64 1.06
N THR A 49 -2.84 -9.00 1.01
CA THR A 49 -1.76 -8.27 1.69
C THR A 49 -1.60 -6.85 1.15
N ILE A 50 -1.61 -6.66 -0.17
CA ILE A 50 -1.57 -5.32 -0.77
C ILE A 50 -2.77 -4.49 -0.31
N ARG A 51 -3.98 -5.03 -0.41
CA ARG A 51 -5.20 -4.32 -0.05
C ARG A 51 -5.19 -3.90 1.42
N GLU A 52 -4.70 -4.75 2.32
CA GLU A 52 -4.54 -4.45 3.74
C GLU A 52 -3.53 -3.31 3.97
N SER A 53 -2.39 -3.37 3.28
CA SER A 53 -1.34 -2.34 3.34
C SER A 53 -1.86 -0.99 2.87
N LEU A 54 -2.56 -0.99 1.73
CA LEU A 54 -3.18 0.20 1.15
C LEU A 54 -4.27 0.75 2.05
N ALA A 55 -5.16 -0.09 2.60
CA ALA A 55 -6.19 0.35 3.54
C ALA A 55 -5.59 1.01 4.80
N GLN A 56 -4.46 0.49 5.30
CA GLN A 56 -3.76 1.08 6.43
C GLN A 56 -3.10 2.43 6.10
N LEU A 57 -2.53 2.58 4.89
CA LEU A 57 -1.99 3.85 4.40
C LEU A 57 -3.10 4.89 4.17
N GLU A 58 -4.22 4.44 3.61
CA GLU A 58 -5.42 5.23 3.37
C GLU A 58 -6.02 5.73 4.69
N SER A 59 -6.15 4.84 5.67
CA SER A 59 -6.56 5.21 7.04
C SER A 59 -5.57 6.15 7.73
N SER A 60 -4.30 6.16 7.33
CA SER A 60 -3.30 7.10 7.85
C SER A 60 -3.29 8.44 7.09
N GLY A 61 -4.16 8.61 6.08
CA GLY A 61 -4.24 9.82 5.25
C GLY A 61 -3.06 10.02 4.30
N LEU A 62 -2.23 8.98 4.10
CA LEU A 62 -1.04 9.07 3.24
C LEU A 62 -1.37 8.88 1.76
N ILE A 63 -2.43 8.11 1.48
CA ILE A 63 -2.88 7.76 0.13
C ILE A 63 -4.40 7.81 0.07
N TRP A 64 -4.97 7.86 -1.13
CA TRP A 64 -6.40 7.73 -1.35
C TRP A 64 -6.63 6.87 -2.59
N ARG A 65 -7.74 6.11 -2.60
CA ARG A 65 -8.14 5.41 -3.82
C ARG A 65 -8.76 6.41 -4.78
N ALA A 66 -8.12 6.59 -5.93
CA ALA A 66 -8.80 7.12 -7.10
C ALA A 66 -9.74 6.04 -7.63
N ASP A 67 -10.88 5.85 -6.95
CA ASP A 67 -12.00 5.15 -7.56
C ASP A 67 -12.34 5.88 -8.87
N ARG A 68 -12.67 5.12 -9.92
CA ARG A 68 -13.00 5.66 -11.25
C ARG A 68 -14.37 6.32 -11.22
N GLY A 69 -14.48 7.38 -10.44
CA GLY A 69 -15.68 8.17 -10.22
C GLY A 69 -15.33 9.57 -9.78
N SER A 70 -14.23 10.16 -10.27
CA SER A 70 -14.15 11.62 -10.36
C SER A 70 -15.26 12.05 -11.33
N PRO A 71 -16.36 12.67 -10.90
CA PRO A 71 -17.19 13.37 -11.85
C PRO A 71 -16.37 14.55 -12.38
N GLU A 72 -16.46 14.80 -13.68
CA GLU A 72 -16.04 16.07 -14.29
C GLU A 72 -16.67 17.28 -13.58
#